data_AF-A0A7D9HCG7-F1
#
_entry.id   AF-A0A7D9HCG7-F1
#
_cell.length_a   1.000
_cell.length_b   1.000
_cell.length_c   1.000
_cell.angle_alpha   90.00
_cell.angle_beta   90.00
_cell.angle_gamma   90.00
#
_symmetry.space_group_name_H-M   'P 1'
#
loop_
_entity.id
_entity.type
_entity.pdbx_description
1 polymer ?
#
loop_
_entity_poly.entity_id
_entity_poly.type
_entity_poly.pdbx_seq_one_letter_code
_entity_poly.pdbx_strand_id
1 'polypeptide(L)'
;MYPGCGQYLIEAYEDATEEAYSYLLIDLHPQTEDKYRLRAKIFPDERQVLHQAKPKLRKAMLKHLEPSCIKAICDCVLNILKSVVKMSPVQKRKLARHKDHLRVLVKKATLNDSTAVAKMAQLDSEMKAIFDKNDTSQHEKAKLYSQILENYLHFKRKRNVEVTKPVPIAFAGDVEKMQRQVFPVHWR
;
A
#
# COMPACT_ATOMS: atom_id res chain seq x y z
N MET A 1 9.25 -3.92 -41.21
CA MET A 1 9.15 -5.28 -40.64
C MET A 1 10.52 -5.92 -40.81
N TYR A 2 11.15 -6.38 -39.73
CA TYR A 2 12.58 -6.75 -39.66
C TYR A 2 13.12 -7.50 -40.89
N PRO A 3 13.82 -6.83 -41.83
CA PRO A 3 14.50 -7.54 -42.90
C PRO A 3 15.73 -8.24 -42.31
N GLY A 4 15.74 -9.58 -42.35
CA GLY A 4 16.89 -10.41 -41.93
C GLY A 4 16.84 -10.97 -40.50
N CYS A 5 15.83 -10.64 -39.69
CA CYS A 5 15.71 -11.13 -38.31
C CYS A 5 14.41 -11.91 -38.06
N GLY A 6 14.03 -12.81 -38.97
CA GLY A 6 12.82 -13.63 -38.84
C GLY A 6 12.79 -14.51 -37.58
N GLN A 7 13.97 -14.95 -37.13
CA GLN A 7 14.11 -15.77 -35.91
C GLN A 7 13.54 -15.07 -34.67
N TYR A 8 13.75 -13.76 -34.55
CA TYR A 8 13.25 -12.97 -33.43
C TYR A 8 11.71 -12.92 -33.37
N LEU A 9 11.05 -12.93 -34.53
CA LEU A 9 9.59 -12.97 -34.60
C LEU A 9 9.06 -14.34 -34.19
N ILE A 10 9.74 -15.42 -34.61
CA ILE A 10 9.37 -16.80 -34.25
C ILE A 10 9.49 -17.00 -32.74
N GLU A 11 10.63 -16.61 -32.15
CA GLU A 11 10.85 -16.70 -30.70
C GLU A 11 9.80 -15.89 -29.92
N ALA A 12 9.52 -14.65 -30.33
CA ALA A 12 8.50 -13.83 -29.69
C ALA A 12 7.08 -14.42 -29.84
N TYR A 13 6.79 -15.08 -30.95
CA TYR A 13 5.53 -15.77 -31.17
C TYR A 13 5.40 -17.02 -30.30
N GLU A 14 6.44 -17.83 -30.19
CA GLU A 14 6.49 -19.01 -29.31
C GLU A 14 6.32 -18.59 -27.84
N ASP A 15 7.06 -17.59 -27.38
CA ASP A 15 6.94 -17.04 -26.02
C ASP A 15 5.55 -16.47 -25.74
N ALA A 16 4.96 -15.77 -26.71
CA ALA A 16 3.63 -15.23 -26.57
C ALA A 16 2.60 -16.37 -26.49
N THR A 17 2.70 -17.40 -27.32
CA THR A 17 1.73 -18.49 -27.44
C THR A 17 1.91 -19.65 -26.45
N GLU A 18 2.88 -19.55 -25.52
CA GLU A 18 3.07 -20.53 -24.44
C GLU A 18 1.79 -20.74 -23.59
N GLU A 19 1.06 -19.66 -23.32
CA GLU A 19 -0.20 -19.70 -22.58
C GLU A 19 -1.40 -19.70 -23.54
N ALA A 20 -2.41 -20.55 -23.27
CA ALA A 20 -3.62 -20.58 -24.10
C ALA A 20 -4.37 -19.23 -24.04
N TYR A 21 -4.84 -18.76 -25.20
CA TYR A 21 -5.54 -17.47 -25.36
C TYR A 21 -4.71 -16.22 -25.02
N SER A 22 -3.39 -16.33 -25.09
CA SER A 22 -2.49 -15.18 -25.02
C SER A 22 -2.49 -14.35 -26.31
N TYR A 23 -1.64 -13.32 -26.35
CA TYR A 23 -1.49 -12.47 -27.53
C TYR A 23 -0.05 -12.00 -27.72
N LEU A 24 0.28 -11.71 -28.98
CA LEU A 24 1.47 -10.99 -29.39
C LEU A 24 1.04 -9.66 -30.03
N LEU A 25 1.44 -8.54 -29.44
CA LEU A 25 1.29 -7.22 -30.02
C LEU A 25 2.43 -6.95 -30.99
N ILE A 26 2.08 -6.63 -32.24
CA ILE A 26 3.00 -6.23 -33.30
C ILE A 26 2.78 -4.75 -33.61
N ASP A 27 3.74 -3.89 -33.24
CA ASP A 27 3.72 -2.46 -33.54
C ASP A 27 4.45 -2.16 -34.86
N LEU A 28 3.66 -1.71 -35.84
CA LEU A 28 4.11 -1.40 -37.20
C LEU A 28 4.45 0.09 -37.39
N HIS A 29 4.36 0.92 -36.35
CA HIS A 29 4.64 2.34 -36.47
C HIS A 29 6.12 2.58 -36.82
N PRO A 30 6.44 3.45 -37.79
CA PRO A 30 7.81 3.62 -38.27
C PRO A 30 8.75 4.21 -37.22
N GLN A 31 8.23 5.01 -36.29
CA GLN A 31 9.02 5.66 -35.23
C GLN A 31 9.20 4.79 -33.98
N THR A 32 8.50 3.65 -33.87
CA THR A 32 8.67 2.75 -32.72
C THR A 32 10.02 2.06 -32.82
N GLU A 33 10.83 2.16 -31.76
CA GLU A 33 12.10 1.45 -31.66
C GLU A 33 11.86 -0.07 -31.72
N ASP A 34 12.76 -0.77 -32.40
CA ASP A 34 12.66 -2.20 -32.68
C ASP A 34 12.35 -3.05 -31.45
N LYS A 35 13.03 -2.84 -30.32
CA LYS A 35 12.78 -3.56 -29.05
C LYS A 35 11.34 -3.43 -28.49
N TYR A 36 10.55 -2.47 -28.97
CA TYR A 36 9.15 -2.28 -28.57
C TYR A 36 8.14 -2.77 -29.62
N ARG A 37 8.62 -3.26 -30.78
CA ARG A 37 7.76 -3.71 -31.88
C ARG A 37 7.06 -5.02 -31.60
N LEU A 38 7.66 -5.92 -30.82
CA LEU A 38 7.07 -7.20 -30.43
C LEU A 38 6.91 -7.23 -28.91
N ARG A 39 5.66 -7.32 -28.43
CA ARG A 39 5.37 -7.31 -26.99
C ARG A 39 4.24 -8.29 -26.66
N ALA A 40 4.36 -8.98 -25.53
CA ALA A 40 3.27 -9.70 -24.88
C ALA A 40 3.11 -9.15 -23.46
N LYS A 41 2.01 -9.50 -22.78
CA LYS A 41 1.80 -9.18 -21.36
C LYS A 41 1.81 -7.66 -21.06
N ILE A 42 1.24 -6.85 -21.94
CA ILE A 42 1.16 -5.39 -21.84
C ILE A 42 0.09 -4.90 -20.85
N PHE A 43 -0.81 -5.75 -20.38
CA PHE A 43 -1.83 -5.34 -19.42
C PHE A 43 -1.29 -5.33 -17.98
N PRO A 44 -1.75 -4.40 -17.12
CA PRO A 44 -1.27 -4.27 -15.74
C PRO A 44 -1.44 -5.53 -14.89
N ASP A 45 -2.45 -6.35 -15.19
CA ASP A 45 -2.80 -7.57 -14.45
C ASP A 45 -2.01 -8.81 -14.91
N GLU A 46 -1.22 -8.69 -15.98
CA GLU A 46 -0.39 -9.77 -16.51
C GLU A 46 0.98 -9.75 -15.82
N ARG A 47 1.36 -10.90 -15.21
CA ARG A 47 2.46 -11.06 -14.23
C ARG A 47 3.67 -10.15 -14.47
N GLN A 48 3.70 -9.03 -13.75
CA GLN A 48 4.87 -8.16 -13.72
C GLN A 48 5.99 -8.77 -12.87
N VAL A 49 6.99 -9.32 -13.56
CA VAL A 49 8.47 -9.29 -13.38
C VAL A 49 9.09 -9.43 -11.97
N LEU A 50 8.47 -9.02 -10.86
CA LEU A 50 9.12 -8.94 -9.55
C LEU A 50 9.58 -10.28 -8.98
N HIS A 51 8.85 -11.37 -9.21
CA HIS A 51 9.26 -12.68 -8.71
C HIS A 51 10.49 -13.24 -9.46
N GLN A 52 10.59 -12.95 -10.75
CA GLN A 52 11.68 -13.39 -11.62
C GLN A 52 12.83 -12.37 -11.69
N ALA A 53 12.62 -11.14 -11.23
CA ALA A 53 13.60 -10.07 -11.27
C ALA A 53 14.81 -10.36 -10.38
N LYS A 54 16.01 -10.16 -10.96
CA LYS A 54 17.28 -10.23 -10.23
C LYS A 54 17.26 -9.27 -9.03
N PRO A 55 17.91 -9.60 -7.90
CA PRO A 55 17.89 -8.74 -6.69
C PRO A 55 18.30 -7.29 -6.94
N LYS A 56 19.25 -7.05 -7.86
CA LYS A 56 19.67 -5.70 -8.28
C LYS A 56 18.51 -4.90 -8.91
N LEU A 57 17.75 -5.54 -9.80
CA LEU A 57 16.60 -4.93 -10.47
C LEU A 57 15.48 -4.65 -9.48
N ARG A 58 15.17 -5.60 -8.58
CA ARG A 58 14.17 -5.39 -7.51
C ARG A 58 14.51 -4.18 -6.64
N LYS A 59 15.78 -4.01 -6.25
CA LYS A 59 16.24 -2.84 -5.49
C LYS A 59 16.09 -1.55 -6.30
N ALA A 60 16.43 -1.56 -7.59
CA ALA A 60 16.28 -0.40 -8.46
C ALA A 60 14.79 -0.01 -8.61
N MET A 61 13.91 -0.99 -8.83
CA MET A 61 12.46 -0.76 -8.92
C MET A 61 11.93 -0.16 -7.61
N LEU A 62 12.30 -0.73 -6.45
CA LEU A 62 11.89 -0.18 -5.15
C LEU A 62 12.45 1.21 -4.87
N LYS A 63 13.63 1.56 -5.41
CA LYS A 63 14.25 2.88 -5.24
C LYS A 63 13.50 3.96 -6.02
N HIS A 64 12.96 3.62 -7.18
CA HIS A 64 12.23 4.54 -8.05
C HIS A 64 10.71 4.42 -7.91
N LEU A 65 10.24 3.57 -7.00
CA LEU A 65 8.82 3.36 -6.78
C LEU A 65 8.20 4.60 -6.12
N GLU A 66 7.03 5.02 -6.60
CA GLU A 66 6.29 6.12 -6.00
C GLU A 66 6.01 5.80 -4.51
N PRO A 67 6.13 6.80 -3.59
CA PRO A 67 5.84 6.58 -2.18
C PRO A 67 4.46 5.97 -1.90
N SER A 68 3.47 6.25 -2.74
CA SER A 68 2.12 5.68 -2.65
C SER A 68 2.11 4.16 -2.86
N CYS A 69 2.86 3.66 -3.84
CA CYS A 69 3.02 2.24 -4.10
C CYS A 69 3.75 1.52 -2.96
N ILE A 70 4.78 2.15 -2.38
CA ILE A 70 5.47 1.63 -1.19
C ILE A 70 4.48 1.51 -0.02
N LYS A 71 3.65 2.54 0.18
CA LYS A 71 2.61 2.54 1.22
C LYS A 71 1.58 1.43 0.99
N ALA A 72 1.09 1.27 -0.23
CA ALA A 72 0.15 0.21 -0.59
C ALA A 72 0.72 -1.20 -0.32
N ILE A 73 2.00 -1.43 -0.64
CA ILE A 73 2.67 -2.70 -0.33
C ILE A 73 2.73 -2.92 1.20
N CYS A 74 3.10 -1.89 1.95
CA CYS A 74 3.11 -1.95 3.42
C CYS A 74 1.72 -2.23 3.99
N ASP A 75 0.67 -1.60 3.46
CA ASP A 75 -0.71 -1.79 3.90
C ASP A 75 -1.21 -3.20 3.60
N CYS A 76 -0.91 -3.75 2.42
CA CYS A 76 -1.17 -5.14 2.08
C CYS A 76 -0.49 -6.10 3.07
N VAL A 77 0.78 -5.84 3.41
CA VAL A 77 1.52 -6.63 4.40
C VAL A 77 0.88 -6.52 5.79
N LEU A 78 0.47 -5.33 6.21
CA LEU A 78 -0.20 -5.11 7.49
C LEU A 78 -1.55 -5.82 7.55
N ASN A 79 -2.34 -5.80 6.48
CA ASN A 79 -3.64 -6.48 6.41
C ASN A 79 -3.51 -8.00 6.44
N ILE A 80 -2.46 -8.53 5.82
CA ILE A 80 -2.07 -9.93 5.95
C ILE A 80 -1.74 -10.27 7.42
N LEU A 81 -0.94 -9.44 8.09
CA LEU A 81 -0.51 -9.68 9.48
C LEU A 81 -1.65 -9.53 10.49
N LYS A 82 -2.59 -8.62 10.22
CA LYS A 82 -3.84 -8.46 10.99
C LYS A 82 -4.85 -9.59 10.73
N SER A 83 -4.54 -10.55 9.86
CA SER A 83 -5.42 -11.66 9.46
C SER A 83 -6.75 -11.21 8.83
N VAL A 84 -6.81 -9.97 8.32
CA VAL A 84 -7.96 -9.48 7.53
C VAL A 84 -8.03 -10.23 6.21
N VAL A 85 -6.86 -10.53 5.63
CA VAL A 85 -6.75 -11.35 4.43
C VAL A 85 -6.56 -12.82 4.82
N LYS A 86 -7.49 -13.68 4.40
CA LYS A 86 -7.38 -15.14 4.59
C LYS A 86 -6.21 -15.68 3.75
N MET A 87 -5.27 -16.35 4.40
CA MET A 87 -4.12 -16.99 3.73
C MET A 87 -4.20 -18.50 3.81
N SER A 88 -3.82 -19.17 2.73
CA SER A 88 -3.63 -20.62 2.73
C SER A 88 -2.43 -21.04 3.62
N PRO A 89 -2.41 -22.28 4.13
CA PRO A 89 -1.30 -22.79 4.94
C PRO A 89 0.07 -22.73 4.24
N VAL A 90 0.09 -22.94 2.92
CA VAL A 90 1.32 -22.89 2.11
C VAL A 90 1.88 -21.47 2.04
N GLN A 91 1.00 -20.47 1.83
CA GLN A 91 1.41 -19.07 1.82
C GLN A 91 1.93 -18.64 3.20
N LYS A 92 1.27 -19.05 4.29
CA LYS A 92 1.73 -18.81 5.66
C LYS A 92 3.14 -19.36 5.88
N ARG A 93 3.41 -20.59 5.44
CA ARG A 93 4.74 -21.23 5.56
C ARG A 93 5.82 -20.49 4.77
N LYS A 94 5.50 -19.96 3.58
CA LYS A 94 6.43 -19.14 2.80
C LYS A 94 6.75 -17.81 3.50
N LEU A 95 5.74 -17.12 4.04
CA LEU A 95 5.94 -15.86 4.77
C LEU A 95 6.61 -16.05 6.13
N ALA A 96 6.46 -17.22 6.77
CA ALA A 96 7.05 -17.50 8.08
C ALA A 96 8.57 -17.28 8.12
N ARG A 97 9.25 -17.50 7.00
CA ARG A 97 10.70 -17.25 6.84
C ARG A 97 11.09 -15.78 6.98
N HIS A 98 10.14 -14.87 6.84
CA HIS A 98 10.35 -13.42 6.92
C HIS A 98 9.67 -12.80 8.15
N LYS A 99 9.25 -13.61 9.13
CA LYS A 99 8.46 -13.17 10.28
C LYS A 99 9.06 -11.99 11.04
N ASP A 100 10.38 -11.93 11.17
CA ASP A 100 11.04 -10.89 11.96
C ASP A 100 11.01 -9.54 11.25
N HIS A 101 11.25 -9.51 9.94
CA HIS A 101 11.07 -8.30 9.13
C HIS A 101 9.62 -7.79 9.18
N LEU A 102 8.66 -8.73 9.09
CA LEU A 102 7.24 -8.41 9.17
C LEU A 102 6.86 -7.82 10.54
N ARG A 103 7.39 -8.38 11.64
CA ARG A 103 7.17 -7.85 13.00
C ARG A 103 7.75 -6.46 13.19
N VAL A 104 8.94 -6.18 12.63
CA VAL A 104 9.55 -4.85 12.67
C VAL A 104 8.67 -3.82 11.95
N LEU A 105 8.13 -4.17 10.78
CA LEU A 105 7.22 -3.31 10.04
C LEU A 105 5.94 -3.00 10.84
N VAL A 106 5.34 -4.01 11.46
CA VAL A 106 4.16 -3.82 12.33
C VAL A 106 4.48 -2.91 13.50
N LYS A 107 5.59 -3.17 14.23
CA LYS A 107 5.98 -2.36 15.39
C LYS A 107 6.13 -0.89 15.02
N LYS A 108 6.77 -0.59 13.88
CA LYS A 108 6.93 0.78 13.40
C LYS A 108 5.59 1.43 13.05
N ALA A 109 4.69 0.69 12.40
CA ALA A 109 3.35 1.17 12.08
C ALA A 109 2.52 1.45 13.36
N THR A 110 2.55 0.55 14.33
CA THR A 110 1.81 0.72 15.61
C THR A 110 2.36 1.85 16.46
N LEU A 111 3.68 2.10 16.44
CA LEU A 111 4.29 3.24 17.14
C LEU A 111 3.84 4.57 16.54
N ASN A 112 3.79 4.67 15.21
CA ASN A 112 3.27 5.85 14.52
C ASN A 112 1.78 6.08 14.78
N ASP A 113 1.02 5.00 14.94
CA ASP A 113 -0.40 5.11 15.26
C ASP A 113 -0.62 5.56 16.71
N SER A 114 0.15 4.99 17.65
CA SER A 114 0.12 5.36 19.07
C SER A 114 0.52 6.82 19.31
N THR A 115 1.58 7.32 18.67
CA THR A 115 1.99 8.73 18.82
C THR A 115 0.95 9.70 18.29
N ALA A 116 0.28 9.34 17.19
CA ALA A 116 -0.79 10.15 16.64
C ALA A 116 -2.05 10.11 17.50
N VAL A 117 -2.44 8.94 18.03
CA VAL A 117 -3.53 8.81 19.01
C VAL A 117 -3.25 9.62 20.26
N ALA A 118 -2.02 9.58 20.79
CA ALA A 118 -1.60 10.38 21.94
C ALA A 118 -1.70 11.89 21.66
N LYS A 119 -1.29 12.33 20.46
CA LYS A 119 -1.39 13.75 20.07
C LYS A 119 -2.84 14.22 19.93
N MET A 120 -3.75 13.37 19.43
CA MET A 120 -5.17 13.70 19.39
C MET A 120 -5.78 13.75 20.79
N ALA A 121 -5.46 12.79 21.65
CA ALA A 121 -5.90 12.78 23.05
C ALA A 121 -5.39 14.01 23.82
N GLN A 122 -4.17 14.47 23.54
CA GLN A 122 -3.63 15.71 24.10
C GLN A 122 -4.47 16.92 23.68
N LEU A 123 -4.74 17.08 22.38
CA LEU A 123 -5.57 18.19 21.87
C LEU A 123 -6.99 18.15 22.47
N ASP A 124 -7.58 16.98 22.62
CA ASP A 124 -8.89 16.80 23.26
C ASP A 124 -8.86 17.19 24.76
N SER A 125 -7.76 16.88 25.46
CA SER A 125 -7.56 17.28 26.85
C SER A 125 -7.37 18.80 26.96
N GLU A 126 -6.65 19.42 26.03
CA GLU A 126 -6.46 20.87 25.99
C GLU A 126 -7.78 21.60 25.68
N MET A 127 -8.62 21.06 24.80
CA MET A 127 -9.97 21.58 24.56
C MET A 127 -10.81 21.57 25.85
N LYS A 128 -10.81 20.47 26.60
CA LYS A 128 -11.53 20.36 27.88
C LYS A 128 -11.02 21.36 28.91
N ALA A 129 -9.70 21.49 29.03
CA ALA A 129 -9.07 22.40 29.97
C ALA A 129 -9.38 23.89 29.73
N ILE A 130 -9.74 24.29 28.50
CA ILE A 130 -10.19 25.67 28.22
C ILE A 130 -11.52 25.98 28.92
N PHE A 131 -12.43 25.02 28.99
CA PHE A 131 -13.73 25.21 29.62
C PHE A 131 -13.61 25.38 31.14
N ASP A 132 -12.68 24.65 31.76
CA ASP A 132 -12.46 24.63 33.21
C ASP A 132 -11.73 25.86 33.77
N LYS A 133 -11.16 26.72 32.91
CA LYS A 133 -10.48 27.96 33.35
C LYS A 133 -11.49 29.02 33.79
N ASN A 134 -11.64 29.27 35.08
CA ASN A 134 -12.62 30.26 35.59
C ASN A 134 -12.22 31.73 35.38
N ASP A 135 -10.93 32.03 35.15
CA ASP A 135 -10.42 33.41 35.03
C ASP A 135 -10.49 34.02 33.63
N THR A 136 -10.99 33.28 32.63
CA THR A 136 -10.89 33.69 31.22
C THR A 136 -12.25 34.12 30.67
N SER A 137 -12.30 35.24 29.96
CA SER A 137 -13.53 35.74 29.34
C SER A 137 -14.09 34.72 28.35
N GLN A 138 -15.41 34.63 28.25
CA GLN A 138 -16.10 33.67 27.37
C GLN A 138 -15.67 33.82 25.89
N HIS A 139 -15.37 35.06 25.48
CA HIS A 139 -14.86 35.37 24.15
C HIS A 139 -13.44 34.83 23.91
N GLU A 140 -12.56 34.92 24.91
CA GLU A 140 -11.21 34.38 24.84
C GLU A 140 -11.20 32.86 24.85
N LYS A 141 -12.06 32.23 25.65
CA LYS A 141 -12.27 30.77 25.62
C LYS A 141 -12.69 30.30 24.22
N ALA A 142 -13.63 31.00 23.58
CA ALA A 142 -14.07 30.66 22.23
C ALA A 142 -12.93 30.78 21.21
N LYS A 143 -12.09 31.82 21.30
CA LYS A 143 -10.93 32.01 20.42
C LYS A 143 -9.89 30.88 20.58
N LEU A 144 -9.56 30.52 21.82
CA LEU A 144 -8.63 29.42 22.12
C LEU A 144 -9.20 28.07 21.65
N TYR A 145 -10.48 27.83 21.87
CA TYR A 145 -11.14 26.60 21.43
C TYR A 145 -11.08 26.46 19.90
N SER A 146 -11.42 27.51 19.16
CA SER A 146 -11.34 27.53 17.70
C SER A 146 -9.92 27.23 17.19
N GLN A 147 -8.89 27.80 17.82
CA GLN A 147 -7.49 27.54 17.44
C GLN A 147 -7.10 26.06 17.63
N ILE A 148 -7.47 25.45 18.75
CA ILE A 148 -7.16 24.04 19.02
C ILE A 148 -7.98 23.13 18.11
N LEU A 149 -9.23 23.51 17.81
CA LEU A 149 -10.09 22.79 16.87
C LEU A 149 -9.53 22.80 15.46
N GLU A 150 -9.03 23.94 14.98
CA GLU A 150 -8.35 24.02 13.68
C GLU A 150 -7.11 23.12 13.63
N ASN A 151 -6.31 23.11 14.70
CA ASN A 151 -5.14 22.24 14.80
C ASN A 151 -5.53 20.75 14.76
N TYR A 152 -6.60 20.38 15.48
CA TYR A 152 -7.15 19.03 15.48
C TYR A 152 -7.65 18.63 14.09
N LEU A 153 -8.44 19.48 13.43
CA LEU A 153 -8.99 19.23 12.10
C LEU A 153 -7.89 19.17 11.03
N HIS A 154 -6.88 20.03 11.11
CA HIS A 154 -5.73 20.01 10.23
C HIS A 154 -4.94 18.69 10.37
N PHE A 155 -4.69 18.26 11.61
CA PHE A 155 -4.03 16.99 11.88
C PHE A 155 -4.84 15.80 11.36
N LYS A 156 -6.17 15.81 11.55
CA LYS A 156 -7.09 14.80 11.05
C LYS A 156 -7.15 14.75 9.51
N ARG A 157 -7.20 15.91 8.84
CA ARG A 157 -7.16 16.00 7.36
C ARG A 157 -5.86 15.46 6.79
N LYS A 158 -4.72 15.83 7.36
CA LYS A 158 -3.40 15.35 6.92
C LYS A 158 -3.32 13.81 6.95
N ARG A 159 -4.01 13.18 7.92
CA ARG A 159 -4.16 11.73 8.02
C ARG A 159 -5.19 11.15 7.04
N ASN A 160 -6.34 11.79 6.85
CA ASN A 160 -7.35 11.30 5.93
C ASN A 160 -6.90 11.38 4.47
N VAL A 161 -6.16 12.41 4.06
CA VAL A 161 -5.55 12.49 2.71
C VAL A 161 -4.57 11.34 2.46
N GLU A 162 -3.98 10.80 3.53
CA GLU A 162 -3.15 9.61 3.49
C GLU A 162 -3.94 8.28 3.41
N VAL A 163 -5.25 8.29 3.70
CA VAL A 163 -6.16 7.13 3.70
C VAL A 163 -7.15 7.17 2.53
N THR A 164 -7.40 8.34 1.93
CA THR A 164 -8.38 8.53 0.86
C THR A 164 -7.69 8.83 -0.49
N LYS A 165 -7.05 7.82 -1.07
CA LYS A 165 -7.23 7.57 -2.50
C LYS A 165 -7.99 6.24 -2.57
N PRO A 166 -9.30 6.24 -2.88
CA PRO A 166 -10.06 5.00 -2.90
C PRO A 166 -9.51 4.13 -4.04
N VAL A 167 -8.95 2.98 -3.70
CA VAL A 167 -8.95 1.84 -4.61
C VAL A 167 -10.36 1.26 -4.52
N PRO A 168 -11.10 1.11 -5.63
CA PRO A 168 -12.40 0.48 -5.59
C PRO A 168 -12.20 -1.02 -5.31
N ILE A 169 -12.39 -1.41 -4.04
CA ILE A 169 -12.62 -2.81 -3.69
C ILE A 169 -13.96 -2.81 -2.97
N ALA A 170 -15.00 -3.17 -3.72
CA ALA A 170 -16.28 -3.55 -3.16
C ALA A 170 -16.03 -4.61 -2.07
N PHE A 171 -16.59 -4.40 -0.89
CA PHE A 171 -17.26 -5.38 -0.02
C PHE A 171 -17.48 -4.71 1.33
N ALA A 172 -18.69 -4.18 1.51
CA ALA A 172 -19.20 -3.73 2.80
C ALA A 172 -19.50 -4.96 3.67
N GLY A 173 -19.05 -4.92 4.92
CA GLY A 173 -19.35 -5.95 5.93
C GLY A 173 -18.66 -5.63 7.25
N ASP A 174 -19.38 -4.89 8.10
CA ASP A 174 -19.28 -4.81 9.57
C ASP A 174 -17.88 -4.82 10.21
N VAL A 175 -17.33 -3.62 10.40
CA VAL A 175 -16.01 -3.36 10.99
C VAL A 175 -16.03 -3.31 12.54
N GLU A 176 -17.20 -3.42 13.19
CA GLU A 176 -17.35 -2.99 14.59
C GLU A 176 -17.19 -4.07 15.68
N LYS A 177 -16.88 -5.34 15.37
CA LYS A 177 -16.85 -6.41 16.40
C LYS A 177 -15.54 -7.16 16.64
N MET A 178 -14.38 -6.69 16.15
CA MET A 178 -13.14 -7.47 16.26
C MET A 178 -11.96 -6.77 16.93
N GLN A 179 -12.22 -5.95 17.96
CA GLN A 179 -11.21 -5.59 18.95
C GLN A 179 -11.19 -6.61 20.09
N ARG A 180 -10.48 -7.72 19.90
CA ARG A 180 -9.85 -8.57 20.94
C ARG A 180 -9.41 -9.87 20.26
N GLN A 181 -8.18 -9.90 19.75
CA GLN A 181 -7.39 -11.13 19.74
C GLN A 181 -5.92 -10.79 19.48
N VAL A 182 -5.16 -10.90 20.56
CA VAL A 182 -3.71 -11.02 20.58
C VAL A 182 -3.31 -12.18 19.65
N PHE A 183 -2.21 -11.99 18.91
CA PHE A 183 -1.64 -12.91 17.91
C PHE A 183 -1.92 -14.41 18.15
N PRO A 184 -2.27 -15.18 17.10
CA PRO A 184 -2.49 -16.63 17.22
C PRO A 184 -1.25 -17.36 17.74
N VAL A 185 -1.44 -18.16 18.78
CA VAL A 185 -0.41 -18.96 19.49
C VAL A 185 0.30 -19.95 18.54
N HIS A 186 -0.30 -20.29 17.41
CA HIS A 186 0.22 -21.27 16.44
C HIS A 186 1.36 -20.75 15.53
N TRP A 187 1.93 -19.58 15.80
CA TRP A 187 3.14 -19.06 15.14
C TRP A 187 4.42 -19.28 15.99
N ARG A 188 4.39 -20.18 16.96
CA ARG A 188 5.59 -20.65 17.66
C ARG A 188 6.34 -21.68 16.84
#